data_AF-A0A1G4W9J9-F1
#
_entry.id   AF-A0A1G4W9J9-F1
#
_cell.length_a   1.000
_cell.length_b   1.000
_cell.length_c   1.000
_cell.angle_alpha   90.00
_cell.angle_beta   90.00
_cell.angle_gamma   90.00
#
_symmetry.space_group_name_H-M   'P 1'
#
loop_
_entity.id
_entity.type
_entity.pdbx_description
1 polymer ?
#
loop_
_entity_poly.entity_id
_entity_poly.type
_entity_poly.pdbx_seq_one_letter_code
_entity_poly.pdbx_strand_id
1 'polypeptide(L)'
;MTNWTNPTGGTTVTADDLAWRLADLLPAALPDMDRHAIYVALGCRHFRSAITLSLRALIEQRLRLSDVVIDDLRTWLAALHDDRERGSLEALLQRVIHRETARTIPPLGPGRRPQLGTTQVGTRAERHVDR
;
A
#
# COMPACT_ATOMS: atom_id res chain seq x y z
N MET A 1 9.25 23.46 36.05
CA MET A 1 7.91 23.49 35.42
C MET A 1 8.02 24.30 34.15
N THR A 2 8.34 23.65 33.03
CA THR A 2 8.56 24.33 31.76
C THR A 2 7.30 24.14 30.91
N ASN A 3 6.49 25.20 30.89
CA ASN A 3 5.28 25.31 30.10
C ASN A 3 5.73 25.60 28.65
N TRP A 4 5.70 24.58 27.78
CA TRP A 4 6.02 24.77 26.36
C TRP A 4 4.75 25.15 25.61
N THR A 5 4.74 26.42 25.22
CA THR A 5 3.91 27.03 24.19
C THR A 5 3.56 26.06 23.07
N ASN A 6 2.27 25.84 22.89
CA ASN A 6 1.66 25.16 21.75
C ASN A 6 1.43 26.22 20.66
N PRO A 7 2.22 26.28 19.57
CA PRO A 7 1.86 27.09 18.43
C PRO A 7 0.99 26.25 17.49
N THR A 8 0.00 26.91 16.90
CA THR A 8 -0.92 26.43 15.84
C THR A 8 -2.16 25.65 16.31
N GLY A 9 -3.30 26.34 16.29
CA GLY A 9 -4.63 25.74 16.13
C GLY A 9 -4.81 25.16 14.73
N GLY A 10 -3.98 24.18 14.36
CA GLY A 10 -4.25 23.21 13.32
C GLY A 10 -4.42 21.87 14.03
N THR A 11 -5.55 21.20 13.81
CA THR A 11 -5.92 19.95 14.50
C THR A 11 -4.79 18.92 14.36
N THR A 12 -3.91 18.83 15.36
CA THR A 12 -2.83 17.84 15.36
C THR A 12 -3.50 16.47 15.44
N VAL A 13 -3.52 15.76 14.32
CA VAL A 13 -4.15 14.43 14.26
C VAL A 13 -3.45 13.53 15.27
N THR A 14 -4.22 13.02 16.23
CA THR A 14 -3.68 12.21 17.31
C THR A 14 -3.47 10.77 16.87
N ALA A 15 -2.66 10.01 17.62
CA ALA A 15 -2.49 8.59 17.35
C ALA A 15 -3.81 7.81 17.50
N ASP A 16 -4.70 8.26 18.39
CA ASP A 16 -6.04 7.68 18.58
C ASP A 16 -6.92 7.90 17.33
N ASP A 17 -7.01 9.14 16.86
CA ASP A 17 -7.75 9.48 15.63
C ASP A 17 -7.26 8.67 14.43
N LEU A 18 -5.93 8.56 14.26
CA LEU A 18 -5.34 7.77 13.18
C LEU A 18 -5.62 6.28 13.32
N ALA A 19 -5.52 5.73 14.53
CA ALA A 19 -5.76 4.31 14.76
C ALA A 19 -7.23 3.95 14.48
N TRP A 20 -8.17 4.79 14.89
CA TRP A 20 -9.60 4.60 14.59
C TRP A 20 -9.92 4.75 13.11
N ARG A 21 -9.40 5.79 12.44
CA ARG A 21 -9.58 5.97 11.00
C ARG A 21 -9.04 4.80 10.19
N LEU A 22 -7.87 4.28 10.57
CA LEU A 22 -7.30 3.11 9.90
C LEU A 22 -8.12 1.85 10.13
N ALA A 23 -8.66 1.65 11.34
CA ALA A 23 -9.53 0.52 11.63
C ALA A 23 -10.85 0.57 10.85
N ASP A 24 -11.43 1.76 10.66
CA ASP A 24 -12.66 1.97 9.88
C ASP A 24 -12.49 1.63 8.38
N LEU A 25 -11.28 1.83 7.85
CA LEU A 25 -10.94 1.46 6.47
C LEU A 25 -10.78 -0.05 6.24
N LEU A 26 -10.74 -0.86 7.29
CA LEU A 26 -10.54 -2.31 7.16
C LEU A 26 -11.85 -3.01 6.79
N PRO A 27 -11.85 -3.90 5.79
CA PRO A 27 -13.04 -4.62 5.39
C PRO A 27 -13.46 -5.59 6.49
N ALA A 28 -14.77 -5.80 6.64
CA ALA A 28 -15.32 -6.83 7.52
C ALA A 28 -14.81 -8.25 7.18
N ALA A 29 -14.35 -8.45 5.94
CA ALA A 29 -13.75 -9.69 5.45
C ALA A 29 -12.29 -9.93 5.91
N LEU A 30 -11.73 -9.04 6.75
CA LEU A 30 -10.42 -9.25 7.37
C LEU A 30 -10.44 -10.54 8.22
N PRO A 31 -9.35 -11.34 8.22
CA PRO A 31 -9.21 -12.49 9.11
C PRO A 31 -9.52 -12.10 10.56
N ASP A 32 -10.27 -12.95 11.25
CA ASP A 32 -10.75 -12.67 12.60
C ASP A 32 -9.59 -12.39 13.57
N MET A 33 -8.48 -13.10 13.41
CA MET A 33 -7.27 -12.95 14.21
C MET A 33 -6.64 -11.54 14.08
N ASP A 34 -6.51 -11.02 12.85
CA ASP A 34 -5.95 -9.68 12.61
C ASP A 34 -6.91 -8.61 13.12
N ARG A 35 -8.21 -8.79 12.88
CA ARG A 35 -9.26 -7.87 13.35
C ARG A 35 -9.27 -7.80 14.88
N HIS A 36 -9.19 -8.95 15.53
CA HIS A 36 -9.15 -9.06 16.99
C HIS A 36 -7.93 -8.35 17.56
N ALA A 37 -6.74 -8.58 17.00
CA ALA A 37 -5.51 -7.94 17.46
C ALA A 37 -5.56 -6.41 17.37
N ILE A 38 -6.17 -5.86 16.31
CA ILE A 38 -6.34 -4.42 16.10
C ILE A 38 -7.30 -3.83 17.15
N TYR A 39 -8.47 -4.42 17.34
CA TYR A 39 -9.44 -3.92 18.32
C TYR A 39 -8.97 -4.08 19.77
N VAL A 40 -8.20 -5.14 20.08
CA VAL A 40 -7.55 -5.28 21.39
C VAL A 40 -6.53 -4.16 21.59
N ALA A 41 -5.69 -3.87 20.59
CA ALA A 41 -4.73 -2.77 20.69
C ALA A 41 -5.42 -1.40 20.88
N LEU A 42 -6.53 -1.15 20.19
CA LEU A 42 -7.37 0.05 20.38
C LEU A 42 -7.95 0.11 21.80
N GLY A 43 -8.55 -0.97 22.28
CA GLY A 43 -9.13 -1.04 23.63
C GLY A 43 -8.09 -0.86 24.73
N CYS A 44 -6.86 -1.34 24.52
CA CYS A 44 -5.73 -1.16 25.43
C CYS A 44 -5.03 0.20 25.28
N ARG A 45 -5.50 1.10 24.41
CA ARG A 45 -4.86 2.39 24.10
C ARG A 45 -3.43 2.25 23.55
N HIS A 46 -3.10 1.09 22.97
CA HIS A 46 -1.86 0.84 22.26
C HIS A 46 -1.98 1.31 20.81
N PHE A 47 -2.23 2.61 20.63
CA PHE A 47 -2.54 3.21 19.33
C PHE A 47 -1.44 2.98 18.28
N ARG A 48 -0.18 3.01 18.69
CA ARG A 48 0.95 2.75 17.78
C ARG A 48 0.96 1.32 17.25
N SER A 49 0.66 0.35 18.13
CA SER A 49 0.51 -1.04 17.74
C SER A 49 -0.70 -1.23 16.84
N ALA A 50 -1.83 -0.58 17.15
CA ALA A 50 -3.03 -0.60 16.31
C ALA A 50 -2.76 -0.04 14.90
N ILE A 51 -2.06 1.10 14.79
CA ILE A 51 -1.63 1.68 13.50
C ILE A 51 -0.73 0.69 12.75
N THR A 52 0.26 0.10 13.42
CA THR A 52 1.18 -0.87 12.80
C THR A 52 0.44 -2.09 12.26
N LEU A 53 -0.47 -2.65 13.05
CA LEU A 53 -1.28 -3.81 12.66
C LEU A 53 -2.23 -3.46 11.51
N SER A 54 -2.85 -2.29 11.55
CA SER A 54 -3.73 -1.81 10.47
C SER A 54 -2.96 -1.62 9.17
N LEU A 55 -1.77 -1.01 9.20
CA LEU A 55 -0.91 -0.88 8.02
C LEU A 55 -0.51 -2.24 7.44
N ARG A 56 -0.20 -3.22 8.28
CA ARG A 56 0.08 -4.60 7.81
C ARG A 56 -1.15 -5.23 7.15
N ALA A 57 -2.31 -5.12 7.78
CA ALA A 57 -3.57 -5.61 7.22
C ALA A 57 -3.89 -4.97 5.86
N LEU A 58 -3.66 -3.66 5.71
CA LEU A 58 -3.81 -2.94 4.43
C LEU A 58 -2.85 -3.48 3.36
N ILE A 59 -1.59 -3.78 3.73
CA ILE A 59 -0.61 -4.42 2.84
C ILE A 59 -1.05 -5.84 2.46
N GLU A 60 -1.60 -6.63 3.37
CA GLU A 60 -2.01 -8.00 3.05
C GLU A 60 -3.25 -7.99 2.14
N GLN A 61 -4.26 -7.19 2.50
CA GLN A 61 -5.54 -7.11 1.80
C GLN A 61 -5.53 -6.28 0.51
N ARG A 62 -4.40 -5.63 0.21
CA ARG A 62 -4.24 -4.80 -1.00
C ARG A 62 -5.20 -3.62 -1.09
N LEU A 63 -5.47 -3.02 0.06
CA LEU A 63 -6.37 -1.88 0.20
C LEU A 63 -5.64 -0.59 -0.12
N ARG A 64 -6.39 0.39 -0.61
CA ARG A 64 -5.90 1.72 -0.95
C ARG A 64 -6.08 2.65 0.24
N LEU A 65 -5.13 3.56 0.41
CA LEU A 65 -5.26 4.66 1.37
C LEU A 65 -5.57 5.93 0.59
N SER A 66 -6.41 6.79 1.18
CA SER A 66 -6.60 8.14 0.63
C SER A 66 -5.33 8.96 0.86
N ASP A 67 -4.98 9.83 -0.10
CA ASP A 67 -3.87 10.79 0.04
C ASP A 67 -3.97 11.62 1.33
N VAL A 68 -5.19 11.93 1.78
CA VAL A 68 -5.44 12.65 3.04
C VAL A 68 -4.93 11.85 4.25
N VAL A 69 -5.21 10.55 4.29
CA VAL A 69 -4.78 9.67 5.39
C VAL A 69 -3.27 9.44 5.35
N ILE A 70 -2.69 9.41 4.16
CA ILE A 70 -1.24 9.32 3.97
C ILE A 70 -0.55 10.58 4.50
N ASP A 71 -1.07 11.77 4.18
CA ASP A 71 -0.50 13.04 4.64
C ASP A 71 -0.61 13.19 6.16
N ASP A 72 -1.77 12.84 6.74
CA ASP A 72 -1.98 12.79 8.19
C ASP A 72 -0.98 11.85 8.88
N LEU A 73 -0.75 10.65 8.32
CA LEU A 73 0.23 9.69 8.83
C LEU A 73 1.66 10.22 8.75
N ARG A 74 2.05 10.86 7.64
CA ARG A 74 3.40 11.44 7.49
C ARG A 74 3.64 12.57 8.49
N THR A 75 2.64 13.43 8.66
CA THR A 75 2.69 14.53 9.63
C THR A 75 2.84 13.99 11.05
N TRP A 76 2.07 12.95 11.40
CA TRP A 76 2.18 12.30 12.70
C TRP A 76 3.52 11.59 12.91
N LEU A 77 4.03 10.88 11.89
CA LEU A 77 5.35 10.23 11.94
C LEU A 77 6.50 11.23 12.09
N ALA A 78 6.41 12.39 11.46
CA ALA A 78 7.39 13.47 11.60
C ALA A 78 7.44 14.01 13.05
N ALA A 79 6.32 13.95 13.77
CA ALA A 79 6.23 14.34 15.17
C ALA A 79 6.68 13.24 16.16
N LEU A 80 6.99 12.02 15.70
CA LEU A 80 7.53 10.97 16.56
C LEU A 80 8.99 11.25 16.91
N HIS A 81 9.28 11.23 18.21
CA HIS A 81 10.64 11.32 18.75
C HIS A 81 11.46 10.04 18.60
N ASP A 82 10.82 8.87 18.46
CA ASP A 82 11.52 7.58 18.36
C ASP A 82 11.89 7.26 16.90
N ASP A 83 13.18 7.45 16.58
CA ASP A 83 13.74 7.27 15.24
C ASP A 83 13.58 5.85 14.68
N ARG A 84 13.65 4.83 15.55
CA ARG A 84 13.62 3.42 15.13
C ARG A 84 12.19 2.98 14.80
N GLU A 85 11.25 3.34 15.65
CA GLU A 85 9.83 3.10 15.45
C GLU A 85 9.32 3.90 14.25
N ARG A 86 9.74 5.18 14.14
CA ARG A 86 9.47 6.03 12.98
C ARG A 86 9.92 5.39 11.68
N GLY A 87 11.17 4.94 11.59
CA GLY A 87 11.69 4.30 10.37
C GLY A 87 10.96 3.01 10.00
N SER A 88 10.55 2.23 11.00
CA SER A 88 9.78 0.99 10.78
C SER A 88 8.37 1.27 10.25
N LEU A 89 7.69 2.29 10.80
CA LEU A 89 6.36 2.71 10.35
C LEU A 89 6.40 3.40 9.00
N GLU A 90 7.40 4.24 8.74
CA GLU A 90 7.61 4.88 7.45
C GLU A 90 7.84 3.83 6.36
N ALA A 91 8.63 2.79 6.63
CA ALA A 91 8.83 1.68 5.70
C ALA A 91 7.52 0.93 5.40
N LEU A 92 6.62 0.77 6.39
CA LEU A 92 5.30 0.19 6.17
C LEU A 92 4.42 1.10 5.31
N LEU A 93 4.41 2.40 5.59
CA LEU A 93 3.66 3.39 4.81
C LEU A 93 4.15 3.42 3.34
N GLN A 94 5.46 3.42 3.12
CA GLN A 94 6.04 3.37 1.78
C GLN A 94 5.66 2.09 1.02
N ARG A 95 5.54 0.95 1.71
CA ARG A 95 5.07 -0.30 1.09
C ARG A 95 3.60 -0.22 0.66
N VAL A 96 2.75 0.47 1.42
CA VAL A 96 1.36 0.72 1.02
C VAL A 96 1.34 1.59 -0.24
N ILE A 97 2.04 2.73 -0.22
CA ILE A 97 2.10 3.70 -1.32
C ILE A 97 2.69 3.10 -2.61
N HIS A 98 3.85 2.43 -2.52
CA HIS A 98 4.54 1.87 -3.69
C HIS A 98 3.71 0.79 -4.40
N ARG A 99 2.79 0.15 -3.68
CA ARG A 99 1.89 -0.82 -4.27
C ARG A 99 0.74 -0.18 -5.03
N GLU A 100 0.30 1.00 -4.60
CA GLU A 100 -0.71 1.78 -5.31
C GLU A 100 -0.16 2.25 -6.66
N THR A 101 1.08 2.72 -6.70
CA THR A 101 1.75 3.12 -7.95
C THR A 101 1.95 1.93 -8.89
N ALA A 102 2.35 0.76 -8.37
CA ALA A 102 2.50 -0.46 -9.17
C ALA A 102 1.19 -0.97 -9.80
N ARG A 103 0.03 -0.69 -9.19
CA ARG A 103 -1.30 -1.04 -9.74
C ARG A 103 -1.84 -0.02 -10.73
N THR A 104 -1.34 1.21 -10.69
CA THR A 104 -1.87 2.33 -11.50
C THR A 104 -1.18 2.40 -12.87
N ILE A 105 -0.08 1.66 -13.06
CA ILE A 105 0.50 1.41 -14.37
C ILE A 105 -0.35 0.32 -15.06
N PRO A 106 -1.16 0.62 -16.09
CA PRO A 106 -1.74 -0.42 -16.90
C PRO A 106 -0.59 -1.27 -17.45
N PRO A 107 -0.70 -2.61 -17.51
CA PRO A 107 0.27 -3.40 -18.26
C PRO A 107 0.28 -2.79 -19.65
N LEU A 108 1.43 -2.27 -20.10
CA LEU A 108 1.65 -2.04 -21.52
C LEU A 108 1.38 -3.41 -22.15
N GLY A 109 0.19 -3.55 -22.72
CA GLY A 109 -0.21 -4.76 -23.42
C GLY A 109 0.87 -5.10 -24.43
N PRO A 110 1.08 -6.40 -24.74
CA PRO A 110 2.07 -6.79 -25.72
C PRO A 110 1.78 -6.00 -26.99
N GLY A 111 2.75 -5.17 -27.39
CA GLY A 111 2.67 -4.39 -28.60
C GLY A 111 2.15 -5.30 -29.71
N ARG A 112 0.95 -4.98 -30.17
CA ARG A 112 0.26 -5.62 -31.28
C ARG A 112 1.20 -5.50 -32.48
N ARG A 113 2.04 -6.52 -32.72
CA ARG A 113 2.80 -6.61 -33.98
C ARG A 113 1.76 -6.63 -35.10
N PRO A 114 1.89 -5.79 -36.14
CA PRO A 114 1.01 -5.87 -37.29
C PRO A 114 1.09 -7.28 -37.86
N GLN A 115 -0.05 -7.97 -37.90
CA GLN A 115 -0.22 -9.15 -38.74
C GLN A 115 -0.19 -8.68 -40.18
N LEU A 116 0.97 -8.75 -40.83
CA LEU A 116 1.04 -8.80 -42.27
C LEU A 116 0.96 -10.28 -42.65
N GLY A 117 -0.24 -10.69 -43.05
CA GLY A 117 -0.45 -12.01 -43.62
C GLY A 117 0.33 -12.14 -44.92
N THR A 118 1.06 -13.23 -45.05
CA THR A 118 1.24 -13.94 -46.31
C THR A 118 1.38 -15.41 -45.98
N THR A 119 0.26 -16.10 -46.17
CA THR A 119 0.13 -17.54 -46.36
C THR A 119 1.26 -18.06 -47.25
N GLN A 120 2.05 -19.03 -46.78
CA GLN A 120 2.74 -19.96 -47.67
C GLN A 120 2.59 -21.38 -47.14
N VAL A 121 1.37 -21.91 -47.34
CA VAL A 121 1.15 -23.34 -47.55
C VAL A 121 1.54 -23.62 -48.99
N GLY A 122 2.50 -24.51 -49.20
CA GLY A 122 2.97 -24.88 -50.53
C GLY A 122 3.99 -26.02 -50.50
N THR A 123 3.51 -27.21 -50.17
CA THR A 123 4.10 -28.51 -50.55
C THR A 123 4.60 -28.53 -52.00
N ARG A 124 5.78 -29.16 -52.23
CA ARG A 124 6.08 -30.14 -53.32
C ARG A 124 7.38 -29.88 -54.13
N ALA A 125 7.97 -31.02 -54.50
CA ALA A 125 8.93 -31.34 -55.58
C ALA A 125 10.40 -31.37 -55.15
N GLU A 126 10.97 -32.54 -54.82
CA GLU A 126 11.39 -33.63 -55.71
C GLU A 126 12.37 -33.20 -56.82
N ARG A 127 13.58 -33.78 -56.70
CA ARG A 127 14.50 -34.26 -57.74
C ARG A 127 15.00 -33.28 -58.81
N HIS A 128 16.34 -33.23 -58.91
CA HIS A 128 17.15 -33.64 -60.06
C HIS A 128 18.33 -32.67 -60.26
N VAL A 129 19.56 -33.20 -60.35
CA VAL A 129 20.54 -32.75 -61.36
C VAL A 129 21.59 -33.86 -61.51
N ASP A 130 21.53 -34.43 -62.71
CA ASP A 130 22.53 -35.22 -63.41
C ASP A 130 23.57 -34.26 -64.00
N ARG A 131 24.87 -34.54 -63.78
CA ARG A 131 25.92 -34.36 -64.79
C ARG A 131 27.19 -35.11 -64.43
#